data_AF-A0A350PDP8-F1
#
_entry.id   AF-A0A350PDP8-F1
#
_cell.length_a   1.000
_cell.length_b   1.000
_cell.length_c   1.000
_cell.angle_alpha   90.00
_cell.angle_beta   90.00
_cell.angle_gamma   90.00
#
_symmetry.space_group_name_H-M   'P 1'
#
loop_
_entity.id
_entity.type
_entity.pdbx_description
1 polymer ?
#
loop_
_entity_poly.entity_id
_entity_poly.type
_entity_poly.pdbx_seq_one_letter_code
_entity_poly.pdbx_strand_id
1 'polypeptide(L)'
;WQSIHKQPKEYFDKFAAVFGDECHLFKAKSLTGIMTKLEDCPVRIGTTGTLDGSLTHKLVIEGLFGPVHQVTKTKTLMERKLLSELKIDGILLRHSETVRNEMKRSTYQDEIDFIVQNQER
;
A
#
# COMPACT_ATOMS: atom_id res chain seq x y z
N TRP A 1 12.41 10.46 1.78
CA TRP A 1 12.80 10.19 3.19
C TRP A 1 14.26 9.77 3.41
N GLN A 2 14.95 9.17 2.43
CA GLN A 2 16.28 8.58 2.64
C GLN A 2 17.38 9.55 3.07
N SER A 3 17.29 10.84 2.72
CA SER A 3 18.23 11.87 3.16
C SER A 3 17.70 12.65 4.38
N ILE A 4 16.42 13.04 4.37
CA ILE A 4 15.85 13.94 5.37
C ILE A 4 15.82 13.33 6.79
N HIS A 5 15.65 12.00 6.92
CA HIS A 5 15.64 11.37 8.25
C HIS A 5 16.98 11.50 9.00
N LYS A 6 18.08 11.74 8.27
CA LYS A 6 19.43 11.93 8.82
C LYS A 6 19.69 13.37 9.29
N GLN A 7 18.82 14.32 8.95
CA GLN A 7 18.99 15.71 9.36
C GLN A 7 18.84 15.87 10.88
N PRO A 8 19.58 16.78 11.52
CA PRO A 8 19.47 17.07 12.95
C PRO A 8 18.12 17.74 13.27
N LYS A 9 17.74 17.75 14.54
CA LYS A 9 16.48 18.36 14.99
C LYS A 9 16.36 19.83 14.61
N GLU A 10 17.44 20.59 14.76
CA GLU A 10 17.54 22.03 14.40
C GLU A 10 17.16 22.34 12.95
N TYR A 11 17.31 21.37 12.04
CA TYR A 11 16.85 21.52 10.66
C TYR A 11 15.33 21.62 10.58
N PHE A 12 14.63 20.88 11.45
CA PHE A 12 13.18 20.74 11.45
C PHE A 12 12.43 21.88 12.14
N ASP A 13 13.08 22.59 13.07
CA ASP A 13 12.49 23.71 13.83
C ASP A 13 12.00 24.86 12.94
N LYS A 14 12.47 24.93 11.69
CA LYS A 14 12.08 25.95 10.70
C LYS A 14 10.76 25.65 9.99
N PHE A 15 10.20 24.46 10.16
CA PHE A 15 9.02 24.01 9.41
C PHE A 15 7.78 23.91 10.32
N ALA A 16 6.78 24.74 10.03
CA ALA A 16 5.48 24.71 10.72
C ALA A 16 4.48 23.71 10.09
N ALA A 17 4.81 23.14 8.93
CA ALA A 17 3.96 22.19 8.23
C ALA A 17 4.78 21.06 7.60
N VAL A 18 4.24 19.84 7.64
CA VAL A 18 4.81 18.67 6.95
C VAL A 18 3.75 18.01 6.09
N PHE A 19 4.13 17.75 4.84
CA PHE A 19 3.33 17.01 3.87
C PHE A 19 4.08 15.72 3.51
N GLY A 20 3.48 14.58 3.81
CA GLY A 20 3.96 13.28 3.38
C GLY A 20 3.10 12.79 2.22
N ASP A 21 3.71 12.57 1.06
CA ASP A 21 3.01 11.93 -0.06
C ASP A 21 3.32 10.44 -0.12
N GLU A 22 2.32 9.63 -0.43
CA GLU A 22 2.35 8.16 -0.36
C GLU A 22 2.92 7.62 0.96
N CYS A 23 2.35 8.11 2.08
CA CYS A 23 2.77 7.74 3.44
C CYS A 23 2.83 6.23 3.70
N HIS A 24 2.05 5.42 2.96
CA HIS A 24 2.03 3.97 3.08
C HIS A 24 3.35 3.29 2.65
N LEU A 25 4.16 3.93 1.80
CA LEU A 25 5.44 3.41 1.32
C LEU A 25 6.61 3.68 2.27
N PHE A 26 6.41 4.52 3.30
CA PHE A 26 7.48 4.84 4.24
C PHE A 26 7.77 3.65 5.14
N LYS A 27 9.06 3.41 5.39
CA LYS A 27 9.48 2.52 6.48
C LYS A 27 9.10 3.17 7.81
N ALA A 28 8.36 2.46 8.66
CA ALA A 28 7.86 2.94 9.95
C ALA A 28 8.94 3.70 10.76
N LYS A 29 10.15 3.13 10.90
CA LYS A 29 11.27 3.75 11.64
C LYS A 29 11.69 5.13 11.10
N SER A 30 11.71 5.29 9.77
CA SER A 30 12.11 6.57 9.16
C SER A 30 11.03 7.63 9.36
N LEU A 31 9.75 7.24 9.27
CA LEU A 31 8.64 8.16 9.44
C LEU A 31 8.53 8.63 10.90
N THR A 32 8.57 7.70 11.85
CA THR A 32 8.59 8.03 13.29
C THR A 32 9.77 8.94 13.63
N GLY A 33 10.97 8.62 13.13
CA GLY A 33 12.16 9.43 13.41
C GLY A 33 12.09 10.87 12.87
N ILE A 34 11.39 11.11 11.76
CA ILE A 34 11.16 12.47 11.24
C ILE A 34 10.10 13.19 12.10
N MET A 35 9.01 12.51 12.43
CA MET A 35 7.89 13.09 13.18
C MET A 35 8.25 13.43 14.63
N THR A 36 9.14 12.67 15.26
CA THR A 36 9.67 12.99 16.59
C THR A 36 10.58 14.21 16.58
N LYS A 37 11.27 14.50 15.46
CA LYS A 37 12.10 15.71 15.33
C LYS A 37 11.28 16.97 15.04
N LEU A 38 10.07 16.82 14.51
CA LEU A 38 9.13 17.90 14.19
C LEU A 38 8.26 18.25 15.41
N GLU A 39 8.86 18.77 16.48
CA GLU A 39 8.12 19.11 17.71
C GLU A 39 7.16 20.30 17.48
N ASP A 40 7.64 21.39 16.90
CA ASP A 40 6.86 22.62 16.67
C ASP A 40 6.18 22.66 15.28
N CYS A 41 5.54 21.57 14.89
CA CYS A 41 4.87 21.44 13.58
C CYS A 41 3.36 21.18 13.75
N PRO A 42 2.52 22.24 13.81
CA PRO A 42 1.09 22.12 14.04
C PRO A 42 0.32 21.49 12.87
N VAL A 43 0.83 21.59 11.64
CA VAL A 43 0.15 21.08 10.45
C VAL A 43 0.87 19.83 9.92
N ARG A 44 0.22 18.67 10.04
CA ARG A 44 0.75 17.40 9.52
C ARG A 44 -0.27 16.76 8.61
N ILE A 45 0.06 16.62 7.34
CA ILE A 45 -0.84 16.07 6.33
C ILE A 45 -0.14 14.92 5.61
N GLY A 46 -0.76 13.75 5.63
CA GLY A 46 -0.32 12.58 4.88
C GLY A 46 -1.31 12.26 3.77
N THR A 47 -0.87 12.29 2.52
CA THR A 47 -1.66 11.82 1.37
C THR A 47 -1.26 10.39 1.04
N THR A 48 -2.25 9.57 0.70
CA THR A 48 -2.01 8.18 0.29
C THR A 48 -3.11 7.72 -0.64
N GLY A 49 -2.75 7.13 -1.77
CA GLY A 49 -3.72 6.58 -2.72
C GLY A 49 -4.25 5.20 -2.31
N THR A 50 -3.45 4.45 -1.56
CA THR A 50 -3.74 3.07 -1.16
C THR A 50 -3.29 2.82 0.27
N LEU A 51 -4.12 2.20 1.10
CA LEU A 51 -3.77 1.77 2.47
C LEU A 51 -3.52 0.25 2.56
N ASP A 52 -3.93 -0.52 1.55
CA ASP A 52 -3.86 -2.00 1.56
C ASP A 52 -2.46 -2.58 1.33
N GLY A 53 -1.49 -1.76 0.88
CA GLY A 53 -0.11 -2.19 0.63
C GLY A 53 0.92 -1.69 1.66
N SER A 54 0.47 -1.17 2.80
CA SER A 54 1.35 -0.41 3.69
C SER A 54 2.40 -1.31 4.37
N LEU A 55 3.69 -0.96 4.24
CA LEU A 55 4.77 -1.51 5.07
C LEU A 55 4.68 -1.05 6.53
N THR A 56 3.79 -0.10 6.81
CA THR A 56 3.58 0.54 8.11
C THR A 56 2.11 0.41 8.49
N HIS A 57 1.82 -0.24 9.61
CA HIS A 57 0.43 -0.42 10.07
C HIS A 57 -0.34 0.91 10.11
N LYS A 58 -1.60 0.88 9.66
CA LYS A 58 -2.53 2.02 9.65
C LYS A 58 -2.51 2.85 10.94
N LEU A 59 -2.48 2.20 12.10
CA LEU A 59 -2.44 2.85 13.42
C LEU A 59 -1.20 3.75 13.61
N VAL A 60 -0.06 3.38 13.02
CA VAL A 60 1.16 4.19 13.09
C VAL A 60 1.00 5.44 12.23
N ILE A 61 0.41 5.33 11.05
CA ILE A 61 0.13 6.50 10.19
C ILE A 61 -0.87 7.43 10.89
N GLU A 62 -1.93 6.86 11.47
CA GLU A 62 -2.93 7.62 12.24
C GLU A 62 -2.35 8.29 13.49
N GLY A 63 -1.43 7.62 14.20
CA GLY A 63 -0.75 8.21 15.35
C GLY A 63 0.20 9.37 14.99
N LEU A 64 0.70 9.40 13.74
CA LEU A 64 1.65 10.42 13.29
C LEU A 64 0.99 11.61 12.60
N PHE A 65 -0.04 11.36 11.79
CA PHE A 65 -0.74 12.37 10.99
C PHE A 65 -2.15 12.70 11.49
N GLY A 66 -2.70 11.91 12.42
CA GLY A 66 -4.08 12.06 12.87
C GLY A 66 -5.08 11.15 12.13
N PRO A 67 -6.38 11.32 12.38
CA PRO A 67 -7.41 10.44 11.85
C PRO A 67 -7.45 10.47 10.31
N VAL A 68 -7.66 9.30 9.70
CA VAL A 68 -7.79 9.20 8.24
C VAL A 68 -9.08 9.86 7.78
N HIS A 69 -8.96 10.82 6.86
CA HIS A 69 -10.09 11.42 6.17
C HIS A 69 -10.15 10.91 4.72
N GLN A 70 -11.14 10.07 4.43
CA GLN A 70 -11.35 9.53 3.08
C GLN A 70 -12.19 10.50 2.24
N VAL A 71 -11.53 11.31 1.41
CA VAL A 71 -12.18 12.33 0.57
C VAL A 71 -12.95 11.70 -0.60
N THR A 72 -12.43 10.62 -1.18
CA THR A 72 -13.04 10.00 -2.36
C THR A 72 -12.73 8.51 -2.44
N LYS A 73 -13.52 7.79 -3.24
CA LYS A 73 -13.32 6.39 -3.60
C LYS A 73 -13.08 6.31 -5.11
N THR A 74 -12.29 5.33 -5.54
CA THR A 74 -12.03 5.09 -6.97
C THR A 74 -13.33 4.97 -7.77
N LYS A 75 -14.35 4.30 -7.20
CA LYS A 75 -15.69 4.19 -7.78
C LYS A 75 -16.33 5.56 -8.05
N THR A 76 -16.31 6.47 -7.06
CA THR A 76 -16.89 7.82 -7.20
C THR A 76 -16.15 8.65 -8.25
N LEU A 77 -14.83 8.46 -8.39
CA LEU A 77 -14.05 9.13 -9.43
C LEU A 77 -14.35 8.57 -10.84
N MET A 78 -14.59 7.26 -10.96
CA MET A 78 -15.04 6.63 -12.21
C MET A 78 -16.44 7.11 -12.60
N GLU A 79 -17.39 7.15 -11.65
CA GLU A 79 -18.75 7.67 -11.88
C GLU A 79 -18.76 9.13 -12.36
N ARG A 80 -17.81 9.95 -11.86
CA ARG A 80 -17.61 11.34 -12.30
C ARG A 80 -16.85 11.47 -13.62
N LYS A 81 -16.50 10.37 -14.28
CA LYS A 81 -15.67 10.31 -15.50
C LYS A 81 -14.33 11.03 -15.36
N LEU A 82 -13.80 11.10 -14.13
CA LEU A 82 -12.47 11.65 -13.83
C LEU A 82 -11.38 10.59 -13.94
N LEU A 83 -11.76 9.31 -13.82
CA LEU A 83 -10.89 8.15 -13.98
C LEU A 83 -11.48 7.20 -15.02
N SER A 84 -10.60 6.51 -15.75
CA SER A 84 -11.00 5.47 -16.70
C SER A 84 -11.73 4.34 -15.97
N GLU A 85 -12.79 3.82 -16.59
CA GLU A 85 -13.50 2.65 -16.07
C GLU A 85 -12.58 1.43 -16.13
N LEU A 86 -12.41 0.76 -14.99
CA LEU A 86 -11.69 -0.51 -14.91
C LEU A 86 -12.67 -1.63 -15.23
N LYS A 87 -12.39 -2.38 -16.31
CA LYS A 87 -13.07 -3.63 -16.62
C LYS A 87 -12.20 -4.81 -16.14
N ILE A 88 -12.67 -5.54 -15.15
CA ILE A 88 -12.00 -6.73 -14.63
C ILE A 88 -12.68 -7.96 -15.23
N ASP A 89 -12.02 -8.61 -16.17
CA ASP A 89 -12.48 -9.87 -16.77
C ASP A 89 -11.77 -11.04 -16.06
N GLY A 90 -12.50 -11.75 -15.19
CA GLY A 90 -11.99 -12.91 -14.48
C GLY A 90 -12.09 -14.17 -15.34
N ILE A 91 -10.96 -14.70 -15.80
CA ILE A 91 -10.92 -15.93 -16.60
C ILE A 91 -10.75 -17.13 -15.66
N LEU A 92 -11.80 -17.95 -15.55
CA LEU A 92 -11.73 -19.21 -14.81
C LEU A 92 -11.28 -20.34 -15.73
N LEU A 93 -9.98 -20.65 -15.70
CA LEU A 93 -9.43 -21.81 -16.41
C LEU A 93 -9.70 -23.08 -15.60
N ARG A 94 -10.55 -23.95 -16.14
CA ARG A 94 -10.87 -25.24 -15.51
C ARG A 94 -10.01 -26.33 -16.14
N HIS A 95 -9.11 -26.91 -15.34
CA HIS A 95 -8.42 -28.13 -15.73
C HIS A 95 -9.38 -29.32 -15.80
N SER A 96 -9.00 -30.34 -16.57
CA SER A 96 -9.77 -31.58 -16.72
C SER A 96 -10.00 -32.26 -15.36
N GLU A 97 -11.01 -33.11 -15.28
CA GLU A 97 -11.33 -33.84 -14.04
C GLU A 97 -10.21 -34.78 -13.60
N THR A 98 -9.50 -35.39 -14.56
CA THR A 98 -8.33 -36.23 -14.32
C THR A 98 -7.23 -35.48 -13.58
N VAL A 99 -6.81 -34.33 -14.12
CA VAL A 99 -5.77 -33.48 -13.53
C VAL A 99 -6.17 -32.98 -12.14
N ARG A 100 -7.43 -32.58 -11.96
CA ARG A 100 -7.94 -32.13 -10.65
C ARG A 100 -7.92 -33.25 -9.60
N ASN A 101 -8.14 -34.50 -10.01
CA ASN A 101 -8.10 -35.63 -9.10
C ASN A 101 -6.66 -36.03 -8.74
N GLU A 102 -5.73 -35.95 -9.69
CA GLU A 102 -4.30 -36.20 -9.47
C GLU A 102 -3.68 -35.16 -8.51
N MET A 103 -4.05 -33.89 -8.68
CA MET A 103 -3.56 -32.77 -7.87
C MET A 103 -4.37 -32.54 -6.58
N LYS A 104 -5.32 -33.42 -6.22
CA LYS A 104 -6.17 -33.20 -5.03
C LYS A 104 -5.42 -33.30 -3.70
N ARG A 105 -4.27 -33.99 -3.69
CA ARG A 105 -3.45 -34.26 -2.49
C ARG A 105 -2.04 -33.70 -2.57
N SER A 106 -1.72 -32.96 -3.63
CA SER A 106 -0.42 -32.30 -3.79
C SER A 106 -0.25 -31.18 -2.76
N THR A 107 1.01 -30.86 -2.46
CA THR A 107 1.29 -29.66 -1.69
C THR A 107 1.08 -28.42 -2.55
N TYR A 108 0.91 -27.26 -1.92
CA TYR A 108 0.79 -25.98 -2.64
C TYR A 108 2.00 -25.72 -3.56
N GLN A 109 3.20 -26.12 -3.13
CA GLN A 109 4.40 -25.96 -3.96
C GLN A 109 4.30 -26.81 -5.22
N ASP A 110 3.91 -28.08 -5.08
CA ASP A 110 3.74 -28.99 -6.22
C ASP A 110 2.62 -28.54 -7.17
N GLU A 111 1.53 -27.95 -6.63
CA GLU A 111 0.46 -27.35 -7.44
C GLU A 111 0.95 -26.17 -8.26
N ILE A 112 1.72 -25.26 -7.66
CA ILE A 112 2.28 -24.11 -8.38
C ILE A 112 3.25 -24.58 -9.47
N ASP A 113 4.11 -25.55 -9.17
CA ASP A 113 5.06 -26.09 -10.13
C ASP A 113 4.35 -26.79 -11.30
N PHE A 114 3.31 -27.57 -11.02
CA PHE A 114 2.45 -28.18 -12.05
C PHE A 114 1.79 -27.12 -12.94
N ILE A 115 1.16 -26.09 -12.34
CA ILE A 115 0.47 -25.05 -13.11
C ILE A 115 1.51 -24.32 -13.98
N VAL A 116 2.70 -23.98 -13.47
CA VAL A 116 3.74 -23.26 -14.23
C VAL A 116 4.34 -24.10 -15.37
N GLN A 117 4.49 -25.41 -15.17
CA GLN A 117 5.09 -26.32 -16.16
C GLN A 117 4.09 -26.84 -17.20
N ASN A 118 2.78 -26.74 -16.95
CA ASN A 118 1.76 -27.23 -17.86
C ASN A 118 1.76 -26.44 -19.18
N GLN A 119 2.07 -27.12 -20.29
CA GLN A 119 2.15 -26.53 -21.62
C GLN A 119 0.77 -26.26 -22.26
N GLU A 120 -0.32 -26.81 -21.73
CA GLU A 120 -1.70 -26.55 -22.20
C GLU A 120 -2.32 -25.28 -21.58
N ARG A 121 -1.50 -24.38 -21.04
CA ARG A 121 -1.93 -23.09 -20.47
C ARG A 121 -2.53 -22.13 -21.50
#